data_AF-A0A645HR04-F1
#
_entry.id   AF-A0A645HR04-F1
#
_cell.length_a   1.000
_cell.length_b   1.000
_cell.length_c   1.000
_cell.angle_alpha   90.00
_cell.angle_beta   90.00
_cell.angle_gamma   90.00
#
_symmetry.space_group_name_H-M   'P 1'
#
loop_
_entity.id
_entity.type
_entity.pdbx_description
1 polymer ?
#
loop_
_entity_poly.entity_id
_entity_poly.type
_entity_poly.pdbx_seq_one_letter_code
_entity_poly.pdbx_strand_id
1 'polypeptide(L)'
;MDADLLIILSDVDGLYDSNPNENEDARLLQTVEMIDSDILSSAGCSTSGLGTGGMVTKIGAAKYATDRGIDTIIASGEDVKVIYHILEGNEIGTFFIKQDLQEVQNVKKSND
;
A
#
# COMPACT_ATOMS: atom_id res chain seq x y z
N MET A 1 10.11 -7.63 16.80
CA MET A 1 8.80 -8.02 16.24
C MET A 1 9.08 -8.09 14.77
N ASP A 2 9.41 -9.29 14.29
CA ASP A 2 9.92 -9.50 12.94
C ASP A 2 8.79 -10.20 12.18
N ALA A 3 8.29 -9.55 11.13
CA ALA A 3 7.23 -10.08 10.27
C ALA A 3 7.70 -10.00 8.83
N ASP A 4 7.41 -11.01 8.03
CA ASP A 4 7.75 -11.02 6.60
C ASP A 4 6.73 -10.24 5.77
N LEU A 5 5.48 -10.17 6.23
CA LEU A 5 4.35 -9.58 5.52
C LEU A 5 3.37 -8.87 6.48
N LEU A 6 2.95 -7.67 6.12
CA LEU A 6 1.84 -6.92 6.71
C LEU A 6 0.62 -6.96 5.77
N ILE A 7 -0.54 -7.38 6.25
CA ILE A 7 -1.79 -7.35 5.49
C ILE A 7 -2.72 -6.31 6.12
N ILE A 8 -3.12 -5.31 5.34
CA ILE A 8 -4.08 -4.27 5.72
C ILE A 8 -5.39 -4.57 5.00
N LEU A 9 -6.38 -5.05 5.75
CA LEU A 9 -7.73 -5.24 5.23
C LEU A 9 -8.50 -3.92 5.25
N SER A 10 -9.09 -3.58 4.11
CA SER A 10 -9.77 -2.31 3.85
C SER A 10 -11.19 -2.52 3.35
N ASP A 11 -11.97 -1.45 3.39
CA ASP A 11 -13.23 -1.27 2.68
C ASP A 11 -13.10 -1.02 1.16
N VAL A 12 -11.88 -1.06 0.62
CA VAL A 12 -11.59 -0.90 -0.82
C VAL A 12 -10.65 -1.99 -1.28
N ASP A 13 -10.66 -2.28 -2.58
CA ASP A 13 -9.88 -3.39 -3.15
C ASP A 13 -8.36 -3.19 -3.06
N GLY A 14 -7.89 -1.93 -3.06
CA GLY A 14 -6.49 -1.57 -2.93
C GLY A 14 -6.24 -0.14 -3.35
N LEU A 15 -5.01 0.16 -3.79
CA LEU A 15 -4.63 1.46 -4.31
C LEU A 15 -4.92 1.55 -5.81
N TYR A 16 -5.52 2.65 -6.24
CA TYR A 16 -5.78 2.93 -7.65
C TYR A 16 -4.84 4.04 -8.16
N ASP A 17 -4.62 4.07 -9.47
CA ASP A 17 -3.88 5.15 -10.15
C ASP A 17 -4.57 6.52 -10.05
N SER A 18 -5.88 6.51 -9.80
CA SER A 18 -6.76 7.68 -9.68
C SER A 18 -7.99 7.31 -8.84
N ASN A 19 -8.79 8.30 -8.40
CA ASN A 19 -9.96 8.02 -7.56
C ASN A 19 -11.06 7.30 -8.37
N PRO A 20 -11.41 6.04 -8.08
CA PRO A 20 -12.39 5.28 -8.86
C PRO A 20 -13.82 5.81 -8.73
N ASN A 21 -14.10 6.67 -7.75
CA ASN A 21 -15.40 7.33 -7.63
C ASN A 21 -15.55 8.54 -8.57
N GLU A 22 -14.44 9.05 -9.09
CA GLU A 22 -14.39 10.25 -9.95
C GLU A 22 -13.92 9.93 -11.37
N ASN A 23 -13.15 8.84 -11.53
CA ASN A 23 -12.64 8.36 -12.80
C ASN A 23 -13.04 6.91 -13.02
N GLU A 24 -13.92 6.66 -13.99
CA GLU A 24 -14.36 5.30 -14.36
C GLU A 24 -13.22 4.46 -14.97
N ASP A 25 -12.19 5.12 -15.53
CA ASP A 25 -11.01 4.46 -16.09
C ASP A 25 -9.94 4.13 -15.02
N ALA A 26 -10.21 4.40 -13.73
CA ALA A 26 -9.27 4.16 -12.66
C ALA A 26 -8.88 2.67 -12.57
N ARG A 27 -7.58 2.41 -12.47
CA ARG A 27 -7.04 1.05 -12.45
C ARG A 27 -6.41 0.74 -11.11
N LEU A 28 -6.70 -0.46 -10.60
CA LEU A 28 -6.03 -1.00 -9.43
C LEU A 28 -4.55 -1.20 -9.75
N LEU A 29 -3.69 -0.63 -8.92
CA LEU A 29 -2.26 -0.88 -8.95
C LEU A 29 -2.02 -2.22 -8.25
N GLN A 30 -1.69 -3.25 -9.03
CA GLN A 30 -1.43 -4.59 -8.47
C GLN A 30 -0.15 -4.61 -7.64
N THR A 31 0.88 -3.87 -8.08
CA THR A 31 2.19 -3.84 -7.44
C THR A 31 2.73 -2.41 -7.38
N VAL A 32 3.33 -2.04 -6.25
CA VAL A 32 4.03 -0.79 -6.02
C VAL A 32 5.43 -1.11 -5.52
N GLU A 33 6.43 -0.85 -6.35
CA GLU A 33 7.84 -1.10 -6.03
C GLU A 33 8.38 -0.08 -5.03
N MET A 34 7.93 1.16 -5.12
CA MET A 34 8.37 2.26 -4.27
C MET A 34 7.21 3.20 -3.96
N ILE A 35 7.08 3.57 -2.68
CA ILE A 35 6.11 4.58 -2.25
C ILE A 35 6.80 5.94 -2.29
N ASP A 36 6.64 6.62 -3.43
CA ASP A 36 7.16 7.95 -3.74
C ASP A 36 6.10 9.05 -3.51
N SER A 37 6.42 10.29 -3.92
CA SER A 37 5.52 11.44 -3.82
C SER A 37 4.25 11.27 -4.64
N ASP A 38 4.31 10.56 -5.77
CA ASP A 38 3.20 10.44 -6.70
C ASP A 38 2.18 9.44 -6.15
N ILE A 39 2.66 8.33 -5.57
CA ILE A 39 1.85 7.36 -4.84
C ILE A 39 1.20 7.98 -3.60
N LEU A 40 1.93 8.83 -2.87
CA LEU A 40 1.36 9.56 -1.73
C LEU A 40 0.32 10.59 -2.18
N SER A 41 0.52 11.22 -3.33
CA SER A 41 -0.40 12.22 -3.88
C SER A 41 -1.68 11.57 -4.41
N SER A 42 -1.59 10.42 -5.09
CA SER A 42 -2.76 9.66 -5.55
C SER A 42 -3.64 9.20 -4.39
N ALA A 43 -3.04 8.88 -3.25
CA ALA A 43 -3.73 8.57 -2.00
C ALA A 43 -4.48 9.77 -1.39
N GLY A 44 -3.94 10.98 -1.57
CA GLY A 44 -4.46 12.23 -1.01
C GLY A 44 -5.70 12.75 -1.71
N CYS A 45 -5.98 12.30 -2.93
CA CYS A 45 -7.18 12.65 -3.70
C CYS A 45 -8.44 11.87 -3.28
N SER A 46 -8.36 10.92 -2.34
CA SER A 46 -9.55 10.24 -1.83
C SER A 46 -10.41 11.20 -1.00
N THR A 47 -11.52 11.67 -1.58
CA THR A 47 -12.47 12.67 -1.07
C THR A 47 -13.38 12.19 0.07
N SER A 48 -12.96 11.23 0.91
CA SER A 48 -13.68 10.88 2.13
C SER A 48 -13.15 11.66 3.33
N GLY A 49 -13.49 12.95 3.36
CA GLY A 49 -13.39 13.74 4.58
C GLY A 49 -14.19 13.07 5.71
N LEU A 50 -13.60 13.04 6.92
CA LEU A 50 -14.14 12.46 8.16
C LEU A 50 -13.87 10.96 8.36
N GLY A 51 -12.63 10.62 8.66
CA GLY A 51 -12.29 9.34 9.29
C GLY A 51 -10.81 9.28 9.66
N THR A 52 -10.51 8.85 10.88
CA THR A 52 -9.17 8.65 11.44
C THR A 52 -8.39 7.47 10.80
N GLY A 53 -8.58 7.20 9.50
CA GLY A 53 -8.11 5.97 8.84
C GLY A 53 -8.44 5.84 7.33
N GLY A 54 -8.04 6.82 6.51
CA GLY A 54 -8.21 6.79 5.04
C GLY A 54 -7.09 6.08 4.27
N MET A 55 -7.12 6.13 2.94
CA MET A 55 -6.07 5.54 2.08
C MET A 55 -4.67 6.09 2.41
N VAL A 56 -4.56 7.40 2.69
CA VAL A 56 -3.32 8.05 3.14
C VAL A 56 -2.70 7.36 4.35
N THR A 57 -3.51 6.98 5.35
CA THR A 57 -3.01 6.30 6.56
C THR A 57 -2.52 4.89 6.24
N LYS A 58 -3.22 4.17 5.36
CA LYS A 58 -2.84 2.80 4.95
C LYS A 58 -1.53 2.81 4.16
N ILE A 59 -1.35 3.76 3.24
CA ILE A 59 -0.07 3.95 2.54
C ILE A 59 1.04 4.39 3.50
N GLY A 60 0.73 5.25 4.46
CA GLY A 60 1.71 5.61 5.50
C GLY A 60 2.20 4.39 6.30
N ALA A 61 1.29 3.48 6.67
CA ALA A 61 1.64 2.22 7.31
C ALA A 61 2.44 1.29 6.38
N ALA A 62 2.02 1.17 5.12
CA ALA A 62 2.74 0.40 4.11
C ALA A 62 4.17 0.93 3.93
N LYS A 63 4.35 2.25 3.81
CA LYS A 63 5.68 2.89 3.73
C LYS A 63 6.53 2.59 4.96
N TYR A 64 5.95 2.71 6.14
CA TYR A 64 6.68 2.43 7.38
C TYR A 64 7.17 0.96 7.44
N ALA A 65 6.35 0.03 6.97
CA ALA A 65 6.65 -1.40 6.94
C ALA A 65 7.67 -1.75 5.85
N THR A 66 7.48 -1.27 4.61
CA THR A 66 8.39 -1.55 3.50
C THR A 66 9.77 -0.95 3.71
N ASP A 67 9.87 0.25 4.29
CA ASP A 67 11.14 0.87 4.71
C ASP A 67 11.90 0.03 5.77
N ARG A 68 11.22 -0.94 6.41
CA ARG A 68 11.76 -1.85 7.43
C ARG A 68 11.97 -3.28 6.93
N GLY A 69 11.86 -3.51 5.62
CA GLY A 69 12.05 -4.84 5.06
C GLY A 69 10.82 -5.74 5.20
N ILE A 70 9.62 -5.18 5.39
CA ILE A 70 8.37 -5.94 5.53
C ILE A 70 7.52 -5.70 4.29
N ASP A 71 7.21 -6.77 3.54
CA ASP A 71 6.30 -6.67 2.40
C ASP A 71 4.91 -6.28 2.91
N THR A 72 4.13 -5.52 2.15
CA THR A 72 2.80 -5.08 2.60
C THR A 72 1.75 -5.30 1.53
N ILE A 73 0.55 -5.72 1.92
CA ILE A 73 -0.62 -5.82 1.03
C ILE A 73 -1.75 -4.97 1.58
N ILE A 74 -2.38 -4.17 0.73
CA ILE A 74 -3.69 -3.57 0.99
C ILE A 74 -4.72 -4.31 0.14
N ALA A 75 -5.74 -4.89 0.75
CA ALA A 75 -6.77 -5.65 0.06
C ALA A 75 -8.16 -5.43 0.69
N SER A 76 -9.23 -5.74 -0.05
CA SER A 76 -10.58 -5.74 0.50
C SER A 76 -10.72 -6.77 1.64
N GLY A 77 -11.31 -6.33 2.74
CA GLY A 77 -11.62 -7.14 3.92
C GLY A 77 -13.03 -7.68 3.96
N GLU A 78 -13.81 -7.52 2.89
CA GLU A 78 -15.21 -7.96 2.84
C GLU A 78 -15.34 -9.49 2.99
N ASP A 79 -14.44 -10.26 2.38
CA ASP A 79 -14.28 -11.71 2.61
C ASP A 79 -12.94 -12.01 3.27
N VAL A 80 -12.96 -12.47 4.53
CA VAL A 80 -11.76 -12.82 5.30
C VAL A 80 -10.94 -13.95 4.65
N LYS A 81 -11.54 -14.78 3.78
CA LYS A 81 -10.82 -15.81 3.04
C LYS A 81 -9.73 -15.26 2.13
N VAL A 82 -9.80 -13.97 1.79
CA VAL A 82 -8.78 -13.23 1.06
C VAL A 82 -7.37 -13.45 1.63
N ILE A 83 -7.25 -13.61 2.95
CA ILE A 83 -5.97 -13.85 3.62
C ILE A 83 -5.33 -15.15 3.12
N TYR A 84 -6.10 -16.23 2.97
CA TYR A 84 -5.58 -17.50 2.47
C TYR A 84 -5.09 -17.36 1.03
N HIS A 85 -5.87 -16.67 0.19
CA HIS A 85 -5.49 -16.46 -1.20
C HIS A 85 -4.24 -15.60 -1.35
N ILE A 86 -4.07 -14.60 -0.49
CA ILE A 86 -2.84 -13.79 -0.41
C ILE A 86 -1.65 -14.69 -0.05
N LEU A 87 -1.79 -15.56 0.95
CA LEU A 87 -0.72 -16.47 1.39
C LEU A 87 -0.40 -17.55 0.35
N GLU A 88 -1.34 -17.89 -0.53
CA GLU A 88 -1.13 -18.77 -1.69
C GLU A 88 -0.39 -18.07 -2.85
N GLY A 89 -0.19 -16.75 -2.78
CA GLY A 89 0.50 -15.96 -3.80
C GLY A 89 -0.40 -15.47 -4.93
N ASN A 90 -1.73 -15.45 -4.73
CA ASN A 90 -2.64 -14.88 -5.71
C ASN A 90 -2.52 -13.34 -5.73
N GLU A 91 -2.60 -12.74 -6.92
CA GLU A 91 -2.59 -11.29 -7.11
C GLU A 91 -3.90 -10.67 -6.58
N ILE A 92 -3.85 -10.14 -5.36
CA ILE A 92 -5.01 -9.56 -4.68
C ILE A 92 -4.65 -8.19 -4.12
N GLY A 93 -5.48 -7.21 -4.45
CA GLY A 93 -5.30 -5.83 -4.01
C GLY A 93 -4.01 -5.22 -4.54
N THR A 94 -3.30 -4.50 -3.67
CA THR A 94 -2.03 -3.87 -3.99
C THR A 94 -0.91 -4.42 -3.13
N PHE A 95 0.11 -4.99 -3.78
CA PHE A 95 1.35 -5.47 -3.18
C PHE A 95 2.43 -4.38 -3.18
N PHE A 96 2.90 -4.00 -1.99
CA PHE A 96 3.98 -3.05 -1.79
C PHE A 96 5.26 -3.81 -1.45
N ILE A 97 6.27 -3.64 -2.28
CA ILE A 97 7.54 -4.37 -2.16
C ILE A 97 8.37 -3.73 -1.04
N LYS A 98 8.91 -4.57 -0.15
CA LYS A 98 9.86 -4.13 0.85
C LYS A 98 11.12 -3.54 0.22
N GLN A 99 11.67 -2.52 0.87
CA GLN A 99 12.91 -1.90 0.43
C GLN A 99 14.10 -2.64 1.04
N ASP A 100 15.18 -2.72 0.28
CA ASP A 100 16.41 -3.31 0.78
C ASP A 100 17.03 -2.37 1.83
N LEU A 101 17.21 -2.86 3.06
CA LEU A 101 17.61 -2.02 4.21
C LEU A 101 18.99 -1.36 4.01
N GLN A 102 19.82 -1.90 3.11
CA GLN A 102 21.11 -1.34 2.73
C GLN A 102 20.96 -0.12 1.80
N GLU A 103 19.96 -0.12 0.91
CA GLU A 103 19.72 0.97 -0.05
C GLU A 103 19.06 2.19 0.62
N VAL A 104 18.10 1.96 1.53
CA VAL A 104 17.39 3.04 2.25
C VAL A 104 18.36 3.92 3.08
N GLN A 105 19.41 3.33 3.65
CA GLN A 105 20.42 4.08 4.41
C GLN A 105 21.33 4.94 3.53
N ASN A 106 21.55 4.54 2.27
CA ASN A 106 22.36 5.29 1.33
C ASN A 106 21.58 6.47 0.75
N VAL A 107 20.28 6.33 0.47
CA VAL A 107 19.42 7.42 0.00
C VAL A 107 19.31 8.54 1.04
N LYS A 108 19.17 8.20 2.33
CA LYS A 108 19.08 9.22 3.40
C LYS A 108 20.37 10.03 3.59
N LYS A 109 21.54 9.44 3.33
CA LYS A 109 22.84 10.14 3.44
C LYS A 109 23.16 11.06 2.26
N SER A 110 22.45 10.93 1.14
CA SER A 110 22.67 11.79 -0.05
C SER A 110 21.74 13.00 -0.12
N ASN A 111 20.75 13.10 0.78
CA ASN A 111 19.81 14.22 0.85
C ASN A 111 20.04 15.16 2.06
N ASP A 112 21.13 14.95 2.81
CA ASP A 112 21.70 15.88 3.81
C ASP A 112 23.04 16.43 3.28
#